data_AF-W2RY53-F1
#
_entry.id   AF-W2RY53-F1
#
_cell.length_a   1.000
_cell.length_b   1.000
_cell.length_c   1.000
_cell.angle_alpha   90.00
_cell.angle_beta   90.00
_cell.angle_gamma   90.00
#
_symmetry.space_group_name_H-M   'P 1'
#
loop_
_entity.id
_entity.type
_entity.pdbx_description
1 polymer ?
#
loop_
_entity_poly.entity_id
_entity_poly.type
_entity_poly.pdbx_seq_one_letter_code
_entity_poly.pdbx_strand_id
1 'polypeptide(L)'
;MMVLASHQRLLGILVLVLLSILLLSLFLVLNITSLYNEGLIHGHSARHILAQRMLGREHTFICASDEGFLYAGRWLVSADQSRRDTSVPGATVDFTFTNSTSLLLSLRNGRLTKDSAHEIQRSEHVQHTTIASRRPDLLLAPNISLLVVLEGQHALYFSHTGRGTLRIASDLNKTATYAARITILGSGAGMTASTLELEGIWLSKGGYLLPAEPSQQRPVIEFISALSYASPKDTISSFPTLLALELNTSYSIVPVADACLTDICSLGTPSVQDVYFRTGQPGLSRYRLPHRHTEPAALLMDIGAIDFHHFLQANSAEDGIDQFVDGFVKSYVKVVRTIRSATHEYQSVFAEHTQNGVDLDASYAYNSAPILLPIFLLTPFTPTGRLQRLLGRAISDVVRTLRDQGDLATTWIDTDGWLAEADFTRDSTADQGTRRLAESGHLKVASHISAHICPSVKGKCPFQKHDTYQGQLYVPDEAGLGKMLEERKVMLIKQAIGLS
;
A
#
# COMPACT_ATOMS: atom_id res chain seq x y z
N MET A 1 18.88 19.80 -85.03
CA MET A 1 17.94 20.06 -83.91
C MET A 1 17.22 18.81 -83.38
N MET A 2 17.00 17.72 -84.14
CA MET A 2 16.34 16.51 -83.63
C MET A 2 17.15 15.71 -82.57
N VAL A 3 18.48 15.77 -82.59
CA VAL A 3 19.33 15.00 -81.65
C VAL A 3 19.29 15.58 -80.22
N LEU A 4 19.16 16.90 -80.06
CA LEU A 4 19.08 17.53 -78.73
C LEU A 4 17.78 17.16 -77.98
N ALA A 5 16.67 17.03 -78.70
CA ALA A 5 15.38 16.65 -78.11
C ALA A 5 15.37 15.21 -77.58
N SER A 6 16.15 14.31 -78.20
CA SER A 6 16.30 12.92 -77.75
C SER A 6 17.07 12.84 -76.43
N HIS A 7 18.17 13.59 -76.31
CA HIS A 7 18.98 13.61 -75.08
C HIS A 7 18.24 14.21 -73.87
N GLN A 8 17.41 15.24 -74.08
CA GLN A 8 16.61 15.80 -72.97
C GLN A 8 15.54 14.84 -72.47
N ARG A 9 14.93 14.03 -73.35
CA ARG A 9 13.98 12.98 -72.93
C ARG A 9 14.68 11.87 -72.16
N LEU A 10 15.87 11.45 -72.60
CA LEU A 10 16.64 10.42 -71.92
C LEU A 10 17.08 10.88 -70.51
N LEU A 11 17.51 12.14 -70.38
CA LEU A 11 17.89 12.73 -69.10
C LEU A 11 16.68 12.84 -68.16
N GLY A 12 15.52 13.25 -68.68
CA GLY A 12 14.28 13.32 -67.89
C GLY A 12 13.83 11.95 -67.35
N ILE A 13 13.93 10.90 -68.17
CA ILE A 13 13.62 9.52 -67.74
C ILE A 13 14.62 9.05 -66.68
N LEU A 14 15.92 9.32 -66.86
CA LEU A 14 16.95 8.94 -65.89
C LEU A 14 16.72 9.61 -64.52
N VAL A 15 16.38 10.90 -64.52
CA VAL A 15 16.09 11.65 -63.28
C VAL A 15 14.85 11.09 -62.58
N LEU A 16 13.79 10.75 -63.31
CA LEU A 16 12.58 10.15 -62.74
C LEU A 16 12.85 8.76 -62.13
N VAL A 17 13.69 7.95 -62.77
CA VAL A 17 14.10 6.63 -62.24
C VAL A 17 14.95 6.78 -60.99
N LEU A 18 15.90 7.73 -60.97
CA LEU A 18 16.70 7.99 -59.78
C LEU A 18 15.85 8.52 -58.61
N LEU A 19 14.88 9.39 -58.89
CA LEU A 19 13.96 9.90 -57.88
C LEU A 19 13.07 8.80 -57.30
N SER A 20 12.58 7.88 -58.14
CA SER A 20 11.74 6.76 -57.69
C SER A 20 12.53 5.77 -56.81
N ILE A 21 13.79 5.47 -57.17
CA ILE A 21 14.70 4.66 -56.35
C ILE A 21 14.97 5.34 -55.01
N LEU A 22 15.21 6.65 -55.00
CA LEU A 22 15.46 7.40 -53.78
C LEU A 22 14.24 7.39 -52.85
N LEU A 23 13.04 7.60 -53.38
CA LEU A 23 11.79 7.55 -52.63
C LEU A 23 11.50 6.15 -52.07
N LEU A 24 11.75 5.11 -52.85
CA LEU A 24 11.60 3.72 -52.39
C LEU A 24 12.59 3.41 -51.26
N SER A 25 13.83 3.87 -51.37
CA SER A 25 14.85 3.69 -50.33
C SER A 25 14.48 4.41 -49.04
N LEU A 26 13.95 5.64 -49.13
CA LEU A 26 13.49 6.42 -47.98
C LEU A 26 12.29 5.75 -47.29
N PHE A 27 11.33 5.25 -48.08
CA PHE A 27 10.18 4.51 -47.57
C PHE A 27 10.59 3.22 -46.85
N LEU A 28 11.57 2.50 -47.37
CA LEU A 28 12.15 1.33 -46.72
C LEU A 28 12.85 1.68 -45.40
N VAL A 29 13.66 2.75 -45.38
CA VAL A 29 14.35 3.19 -44.16
C VAL A 29 13.35 3.63 -43.09
N LEU A 30 12.30 4.37 -43.46
CA LEU A 30 11.24 4.81 -42.54
C LEU A 30 10.43 3.62 -41.98
N ASN A 31 10.12 2.61 -42.80
CA ASN A 31 9.43 1.41 -42.33
C ASN A 31 10.32 0.55 -41.43
N ILE A 32 11.60 0.39 -41.77
CA ILE A 32 12.54 -0.38 -40.94
C ILE A 32 12.77 0.33 -39.60
N THR A 33 12.91 1.65 -39.59
CA THR A 33 13.04 2.42 -38.33
C THR A 33 11.75 2.44 -37.52
N SER A 34 10.58 2.49 -38.16
CA SER A 34 9.28 2.33 -37.50
C SER A 34 9.15 0.93 -36.86
N LEU A 35 9.45 -0.14 -37.60
CA LEU A 35 9.46 -1.51 -37.11
C LEU A 35 10.50 -1.74 -36.00
N TYR A 36 11.64 -1.05 -36.04
CA TYR A 36 12.67 -1.16 -35.01
C TYR A 36 12.26 -0.41 -33.73
N ASN A 37 11.58 0.74 -33.86
CA ASN A 37 11.06 1.50 -32.72
C ASN A 37 9.85 0.81 -32.07
N GLU A 38 8.92 0.25 -32.86
CA GLU A 38 7.85 -0.59 -32.31
C GLU A 38 8.38 -1.91 -31.78
N GLY A 39 9.37 -2.50 -32.45
CA GLY A 39 10.03 -3.76 -32.08
C GLY A 39 10.86 -3.69 -30.80
N LEU A 40 11.37 -2.53 -30.38
CA LEU A 40 12.03 -2.39 -29.08
C LEU A 40 11.06 -2.40 -27.90
N ILE A 41 9.84 -1.89 -28.11
CA ILE A 41 8.77 -1.89 -27.09
C ILE A 41 8.07 -3.26 -27.12
N HIS A 42 7.86 -3.85 -28.30
CA HIS A 42 7.26 -5.17 -28.47
C HIS A 42 8.21 -6.33 -28.22
N GLY A 43 9.53 -6.16 -28.35
CA GLY A 43 10.50 -7.26 -28.18
C GLY A 43 10.56 -7.80 -26.75
N HIS A 44 10.37 -6.92 -25.75
CA HIS A 44 10.24 -7.36 -24.37
C HIS A 44 8.88 -8.00 -24.07
N SER A 45 7.81 -7.55 -24.74
CA SER A 45 6.50 -8.19 -24.66
C SER A 45 6.53 -9.58 -25.31
N ALA A 46 7.13 -9.71 -26.49
CA ALA A 46 7.27 -10.97 -27.21
C ALA A 46 8.12 -11.98 -26.42
N ARG A 47 9.22 -11.56 -25.79
CA ARG A 47 10.02 -12.43 -24.90
C ARG A 47 9.22 -12.90 -23.69
N HIS A 48 8.42 -12.02 -23.08
CA HIS A 48 7.56 -12.38 -21.96
C HIS A 48 6.47 -13.38 -22.38
N ILE A 49 5.78 -13.10 -23.49
CA ILE A 49 4.75 -13.98 -24.08
C ILE A 49 5.36 -15.34 -24.44
N LEU A 50 6.56 -15.35 -25.02
CA LEU A 50 7.27 -16.57 -25.38
C LEU A 50 7.70 -17.36 -24.14
N ALA A 51 8.21 -16.69 -23.10
CA ALA A 51 8.54 -17.31 -21.82
C ALA A 51 7.29 -17.91 -21.15
N GLN A 52 6.16 -17.19 -21.12
CA GLN A 52 4.88 -17.69 -20.61
C GLN A 52 4.37 -18.88 -21.42
N ARG A 53 4.51 -18.86 -22.75
CA ARG A 53 4.15 -20.02 -23.61
C ARG A 53 5.02 -21.24 -23.33
N MET A 54 6.31 -21.05 -23.10
CA MET A 54 7.22 -22.14 -22.75
C MET A 54 6.89 -22.69 -21.35
N LEU A 55 6.65 -21.81 -20.38
CA LEU A 55 6.20 -22.20 -19.04
C LEU A 55 4.88 -22.98 -19.08
N GLY A 56 3.90 -22.56 -19.89
CA GLY A 56 2.59 -23.21 -20.02
C GLY A 56 2.62 -24.66 -20.52
N ARG A 57 3.75 -25.12 -21.09
CA ARG A 57 3.95 -26.52 -21.45
C ARG A 57 4.13 -27.40 -20.21
N GLU A 58 4.87 -26.90 -19.22
CA GLU A 58 5.27 -27.64 -18.02
C GLU A 58 4.51 -27.21 -16.76
N HIS A 59 3.83 -26.07 -16.83
CA HIS A 59 3.17 -25.43 -15.70
C HIS A 59 1.73 -25.05 -16.04
N THR A 60 0.91 -24.97 -15.01
CA THR A 60 -0.44 -24.38 -15.03
C THR A 60 -0.35 -22.99 -14.41
N PHE A 61 -0.84 -21.99 -15.14
CA PHE A 61 -0.95 -20.63 -14.61
C PHE A 61 -2.28 -20.47 -13.87
N ILE A 62 -2.23 -19.82 -12.71
CA ILE A 62 -3.40 -19.47 -11.91
C ILE A 62 -3.37 -17.96 -11.68
N CYS A 63 -4.43 -17.30 -12.12
CA CYS A 63 -4.57 -15.85 -12.15
C CYS A 63 -4.78 -15.28 -10.74
N ALA A 64 -4.24 -14.10 -10.42
CA ALA A 64 -4.39 -13.45 -9.10
C ALA A 64 -5.84 -13.02 -8.76
N SER A 65 -6.79 -13.25 -9.65
CA SER A 65 -8.22 -13.10 -9.37
C SER A 65 -8.92 -14.40 -9.00
N ASP A 66 -8.21 -15.53 -9.01
CA ASP A 66 -8.74 -16.82 -8.58
C ASP A 66 -9.20 -16.77 -7.12
N GLU A 67 -10.34 -17.40 -6.83
CA GLU A 67 -10.96 -17.40 -5.51
C GLU A 67 -10.17 -18.19 -4.47
N GLY A 68 -9.20 -19.02 -4.89
CA GLY A 68 -8.26 -19.69 -4.00
C GLY A 68 -7.25 -18.76 -3.33
N PHE A 69 -7.18 -17.48 -3.74
CA PHE A 69 -6.32 -16.47 -3.10
C PHE A 69 -7.07 -15.67 -2.03
N LEU A 70 -6.49 -15.60 -0.84
CA LEU A 70 -6.94 -14.78 0.28
C LEU A 70 -6.08 -13.53 0.41
N TYR A 71 -6.64 -12.39 0.05
CA TYR A 71 -5.95 -11.09 0.13
C TYR A 71 -6.21 -10.41 1.46
N ALA A 72 -5.15 -9.86 2.07
CA ALA A 72 -5.24 -9.03 3.27
C ALA A 72 -4.45 -7.73 3.09
N GLY A 73 -4.98 -6.64 3.66
CA GLY A 73 -4.47 -5.29 3.44
C GLY A 73 -5.01 -4.65 2.15
N ARG A 74 -4.37 -3.57 1.71
CA ARG A 74 -4.89 -2.73 0.61
C ARG A 74 -4.46 -3.28 -0.75
N TRP A 75 -5.39 -3.93 -1.44
CA TRP A 75 -5.20 -4.43 -2.81
C TRP A 75 -6.16 -3.77 -3.79
N LEU A 76 -5.67 -3.46 -4.97
CA LEU A 76 -6.47 -3.03 -6.12
C LEU A 76 -6.62 -4.18 -7.11
N VAL A 77 -7.77 -4.22 -7.76
CA VAL A 77 -8.01 -5.10 -8.91
C VAL A 77 -7.62 -4.34 -10.16
N SER A 78 -6.88 -4.98 -11.07
CA SER A 78 -6.65 -4.41 -12.39
C SER A 78 -7.97 -4.26 -13.17
N ALA A 79 -7.99 -3.37 -14.17
CA ALA A 79 -9.18 -3.11 -14.97
C ALA A 79 -9.71 -4.36 -15.73
N ASP A 80 -8.81 -5.24 -16.14
CA ASP A 80 -9.12 -6.52 -16.79
C ASP A 80 -9.38 -7.66 -15.77
N GLN A 81 -9.36 -7.36 -14.47
CA GLN A 81 -9.53 -8.30 -13.37
C GLN A 81 -8.58 -9.49 -13.40
N SER A 82 -7.45 -9.40 -14.11
CA SER A 82 -6.47 -10.48 -14.22
C SER A 82 -5.37 -10.39 -13.16
N ARG A 83 -5.34 -9.31 -12.39
CA ARG A 83 -4.18 -8.95 -11.58
C ARG A 83 -4.59 -8.20 -10.32
N ARG A 84 -3.74 -8.30 -9.30
CA ARG A 84 -3.85 -7.51 -8.08
C ARG A 84 -2.65 -6.61 -7.91
N ASP A 85 -2.91 -5.35 -7.62
CA ASP A 85 -1.89 -4.31 -7.47
C ASP A 85 -1.88 -3.77 -6.04
N THR A 86 -0.71 -3.50 -5.49
CA THR A 86 -0.61 -2.79 -4.20
C THR A 86 0.73 -2.10 -4.05
N SER A 87 0.75 -0.98 -3.35
CA SER A 87 1.96 -0.26 -2.97
C SER A 87 2.13 -0.16 -1.45
N VAL A 88 1.31 -0.91 -0.71
CA VAL A 88 1.18 -0.78 0.74
C VAL A 88 1.97 -1.89 1.42
N PRO A 89 3.02 -1.57 2.19
CA PRO A 89 3.77 -2.58 2.95
C PRO A 89 2.87 -3.35 3.91
N GLY A 90 3.25 -4.59 4.21
CA GLY A 90 2.49 -5.53 5.01
C GLY A 90 1.39 -6.26 4.25
N ALA A 91 0.91 -5.75 3.10
CA ALA A 91 -0.15 -6.40 2.34
C ALA A 91 0.23 -7.85 1.99
N THR A 92 -0.69 -8.78 2.26
CA THR A 92 -0.47 -10.22 2.13
C THR A 92 -1.40 -10.86 1.11
N VAL A 93 -0.93 -11.95 0.50
CA VAL A 93 -1.77 -12.94 -0.17
C VAL A 93 -1.44 -14.33 0.38
N ASP A 94 -2.46 -15.01 0.85
CA ASP A 94 -2.40 -16.39 1.35
C ASP A 94 -3.09 -17.31 0.34
N PHE A 95 -2.55 -18.52 0.17
CA PHE A 95 -3.17 -19.55 -0.67
C PHE A 95 -2.66 -20.92 -0.29
N THR A 96 -3.47 -21.94 -0.57
CA THR A 96 -3.11 -23.34 -0.38
C THR A 96 -3.14 -24.06 -1.71
N PHE A 97 -2.15 -24.89 -2.00
CA PHE A 97 -2.05 -25.60 -3.28
C PHE A 97 -1.58 -27.05 -3.09
N THR A 98 -1.84 -27.88 -4.09
CA THR A 98 -1.44 -29.30 -4.10
C THR A 98 -1.13 -29.76 -5.53
N ASN A 99 -0.73 -31.03 -5.67
CA ASN A 99 -0.45 -31.68 -6.95
C ASN A 99 0.66 -30.98 -7.76
N SER A 100 1.66 -30.43 -7.08
CA SER A 100 2.71 -29.61 -7.69
C SER A 100 4.10 -29.95 -7.17
N THR A 101 5.11 -29.87 -8.03
CA THR A 101 6.53 -30.04 -7.68
C THR A 101 7.28 -28.70 -7.66
N SER A 102 6.66 -27.60 -8.08
CA SER A 102 7.26 -26.28 -8.17
C SER A 102 6.21 -25.18 -7.98
N LEU A 103 6.63 -24.09 -7.36
CA LEU A 103 5.86 -22.85 -7.23
C LEU A 103 6.68 -21.70 -7.80
N LEU A 104 6.09 -20.96 -8.74
CA LEU A 104 6.66 -19.72 -9.26
C LEU A 104 5.64 -18.59 -9.16
N LEU A 105 6.12 -17.38 -8.92
CA LEU A 105 5.35 -16.16 -8.80
C LEU A 105 5.50 -15.32 -10.08
N SER A 106 4.40 -14.85 -10.67
CA SER A 106 4.41 -14.01 -11.88
C SER A 106 4.13 -12.56 -11.53
N LEU A 107 5.08 -11.68 -11.83
CA LEU A 107 5.03 -10.25 -11.52
C LEU A 107 5.11 -9.41 -12.80
N ARG A 108 4.37 -8.30 -12.84
CA ARG A 108 4.27 -7.44 -14.04
C ARG A 108 4.51 -5.98 -13.77
N ASN A 109 5.40 -5.62 -12.85
CA ASN A 109 5.67 -4.21 -12.62
C ASN A 109 6.00 -3.49 -13.94
N GLY A 110 5.17 -2.48 -14.24
CA GLY A 110 5.37 -1.61 -15.38
C GLY A 110 6.67 -0.83 -15.24
N ARG A 111 7.23 -0.41 -16.39
CA ARG A 111 8.18 0.70 -16.36
C ARG A 111 7.41 1.94 -15.91
N LEU A 112 7.97 2.70 -14.97
CA LEU A 112 7.54 4.08 -14.76
C LEU A 112 7.70 4.80 -16.11
N THR A 113 6.61 5.33 -16.66
CA THR A 113 6.68 6.16 -17.86
C THR A 113 7.44 7.45 -17.51
N LYS A 114 8.06 8.10 -18.51
CA LYS A 114 8.79 9.37 -18.28
C LYS A 114 7.95 10.43 -17.57
N ASP A 115 6.63 10.41 -17.78
CA ASP A 115 5.68 11.32 -17.12
C ASP A 115 5.60 11.09 -15.59
N SER A 116 5.69 9.85 -15.12
CA SER A 116 5.79 9.53 -13.69
C SER A 116 7.19 9.78 -13.12
N ALA A 117 8.20 9.84 -13.99
CA ALA A 117 9.59 10.02 -13.62
C ALA A 117 9.94 11.50 -13.36
N HIS A 118 9.26 12.43 -14.02
CA HIS A 118 9.38 13.88 -13.73
C HIS A 118 8.84 14.25 -12.33
N GLU A 119 7.94 13.45 -11.76
CA GLU A 119 7.41 13.66 -10.40
C GLU A 119 8.35 13.07 -9.31
N ILE A 120 9.24 12.15 -9.67
CA ILE A 120 10.14 11.41 -8.76
C ILE A 120 11.57 12.01 -8.71
N GLN A 121 11.92 12.94 -9.60
CA GLN A 121 13.30 13.39 -9.85
C GLN A 121 13.87 14.42 -8.84
N ARG A 122 13.73 14.18 -7.53
CA ARG A 122 14.49 14.88 -6.48
C ARG A 122 14.97 13.92 -5.38
N SER A 123 15.89 13.02 -5.70
CA SER A 123 16.81 12.43 -4.70
C SER A 123 17.94 11.68 -5.41
N GLU A 124 19.19 11.93 -5.03
CA GLU A 124 20.39 11.56 -5.79
C GLU A 124 21.21 10.43 -5.14
N HIS A 125 21.76 9.59 -6.03
CA HIS A 125 23.06 8.89 -5.98
C HIS A 125 23.39 7.87 -4.88
N VAL A 126 23.27 6.57 -5.20
CA VAL A 126 24.26 5.54 -4.83
C VAL A 126 24.38 4.50 -5.95
N GLN A 127 25.59 4.27 -6.45
CA GLN A 127 25.94 3.24 -7.43
C GLN A 127 26.13 1.88 -6.73
N HIS A 128 25.70 0.77 -7.34
CA HIS A 128 26.48 -0.49 -7.43
C HIS A 128 25.80 -1.49 -8.40
N THR A 129 26.64 -2.36 -8.94
CA THR A 129 26.54 -3.06 -10.24
C THR A 129 25.62 -4.29 -10.28
N THR A 130 24.76 -4.35 -11.30
CA THR A 130 24.25 -5.59 -11.94
C THR A 130 24.63 -5.55 -13.43
N ILE A 131 24.90 -6.70 -14.04
CA ILE A 131 25.20 -6.81 -15.47
C ILE A 131 23.92 -6.48 -16.27
N ALA A 132 23.76 -5.20 -16.58
CA ALA A 132 22.76 -4.67 -17.49
C ALA A 132 23.46 -3.87 -18.59
N SER A 133 22.98 -4.03 -19.83
CA SER A 133 23.42 -3.26 -20.99
C SER A 133 23.28 -1.75 -20.72
N ARG A 134 24.42 -1.04 -20.73
CA ARG A 134 24.54 0.41 -20.56
C ARG A 134 23.66 1.15 -21.58
N ARG A 135 22.55 1.73 -21.12
CA ARG A 135 21.97 2.96 -21.68
C ARG A 135 21.57 3.91 -20.54
N PRO A 136 21.85 5.21 -20.59
CA PRO A 136 21.78 6.08 -19.41
C PRO A 136 20.39 6.66 -19.07
N ASP A 137 19.34 6.45 -19.88
CA ASP A 137 18.10 7.26 -19.77
C ASP A 137 16.83 6.48 -19.37
N LEU A 138 16.96 5.36 -18.66
CA LEU A 138 15.80 4.56 -18.20
C LEU A 138 15.83 4.42 -16.68
N LEU A 139 14.96 5.20 -16.01
CA LEU A 139 14.71 5.05 -14.57
C LEU A 139 14.09 3.66 -14.34
N LEU A 140 14.83 2.80 -13.64
CA LEU A 140 14.41 1.45 -13.28
C LEU A 140 13.22 1.52 -12.33
N ALA A 141 12.29 0.56 -12.43
CA ALA A 141 11.24 0.42 -11.43
C ALA A 141 11.89 0.18 -10.05
N PRO A 142 11.37 0.77 -8.97
CA PRO A 142 11.93 0.59 -7.63
C PRO A 142 11.92 -0.90 -7.22
N ASN A 143 12.94 -1.30 -6.46
CA ASN A 143 13.14 -2.68 -6.03
C ASN A 143 11.95 -3.15 -5.19
N ILE A 144 11.31 -4.27 -5.53
CA ILE A 144 10.33 -4.90 -4.62
C ILE A 144 11.02 -5.92 -3.74
N SER A 145 10.63 -5.92 -2.46
CA SER A 145 11.00 -6.95 -1.52
C SER A 145 9.77 -7.72 -1.03
N LEU A 146 9.87 -9.04 -1.08
CA LEU A 146 8.81 -9.98 -0.70
C LEU A 146 9.33 -10.89 0.41
N LEU A 147 8.52 -11.06 1.44
CA LEU A 147 8.66 -12.14 2.42
C LEU A 147 7.71 -13.25 2.01
N VAL A 148 8.25 -14.43 1.73
CA VAL A 148 7.46 -15.61 1.37
C VAL A 148 7.59 -16.64 2.46
N VAL A 149 6.46 -17.11 2.97
CA VAL A 149 6.38 -18.19 3.95
C VAL A 149 5.73 -19.40 3.28
N LEU A 150 6.42 -20.53 3.26
CA LEU A 150 5.95 -21.81 2.73
C LEU A 150 6.10 -22.86 3.83
N GLU A 151 5.00 -23.45 4.30
CA GLU A 151 5.02 -24.44 5.41
C GLU A 151 5.75 -23.95 6.67
N GLY A 152 5.61 -22.66 7.00
CA GLY A 152 6.30 -22.03 8.14
C GLY A 152 7.77 -21.68 7.91
N GLN A 153 8.37 -22.11 6.79
CA GLN A 153 9.70 -21.67 6.38
C GLN A 153 9.60 -20.32 5.69
N HIS A 154 10.42 -19.35 6.12
CA HIS A 154 10.43 -18.01 5.53
C HIS A 154 11.66 -17.82 4.63
N ALA A 155 11.44 -17.15 3.50
CA ALA A 155 12.48 -16.75 2.57
C ALA A 155 12.23 -15.32 2.07
N LEU A 156 13.32 -14.58 1.86
CA LEU A 156 13.29 -13.22 1.35
C LEU A 156 13.65 -13.19 -0.12
N TYR A 157 12.83 -12.49 -0.89
CA TYR A 157 13.03 -12.32 -2.31
C TYR A 157 13.12 -10.85 -2.66
N PHE A 158 14.11 -10.51 -3.47
CA PHE A 158 14.36 -9.17 -3.96
C PHE A 158 14.25 -9.19 -5.48
N SER A 159 13.37 -8.35 -6.03
CA SER A 159 13.22 -8.19 -7.48
C SER A 159 13.52 -6.76 -7.87
N HIS A 160 14.64 -6.57 -8.58
CA HIS A 160 15.09 -5.26 -9.03
C HIS A 160 14.15 -4.57 -10.03
N THR A 161 13.32 -5.36 -10.71
CA THR A 161 12.40 -4.83 -11.72
C THR A 161 10.94 -5.06 -11.37
N GLY A 162 10.66 -5.90 -10.36
CA GLY A 162 9.32 -6.37 -10.06
C GLY A 162 8.65 -7.09 -11.25
N ARG A 163 9.42 -7.56 -12.24
CA ARG A 163 8.89 -8.07 -13.50
C ARG A 163 9.46 -9.44 -13.83
N GLY A 164 8.59 -10.33 -14.31
CA GLY A 164 8.92 -11.67 -14.75
C GLY A 164 8.48 -12.74 -13.75
N THR A 165 9.07 -13.92 -13.87
CA THR A 165 8.71 -15.08 -13.06
C THR A 165 9.78 -15.36 -12.03
N LEU A 166 9.39 -15.40 -10.75
CA LEU A 166 10.26 -15.69 -9.61
C LEU A 166 10.00 -17.12 -9.14
N ARG A 167 11.03 -17.97 -9.13
CA ARG A 167 10.92 -19.32 -8.57
C ARG A 167 10.92 -19.24 -7.04
N ILE A 168 9.86 -19.72 -6.41
CA ILE A 168 9.69 -19.77 -4.95
C ILE A 168 10.12 -21.11 -4.39
N ALA A 169 9.74 -22.20 -5.05
CA ALA A 169 10.09 -23.55 -4.63
C ALA A 169 10.24 -24.50 -5.83
N SER A 170 11.08 -25.51 -5.67
CA SER A 170 11.21 -26.68 -6.54
C SER A 170 11.26 -27.95 -5.71
N ASP A 171 11.13 -29.09 -6.37
CA ASP A 171 11.28 -30.41 -5.78
C ASP A 171 10.27 -30.68 -4.64
N LEU A 172 9.11 -30.03 -4.71
CA LEU A 172 8.01 -30.26 -3.79
C LEU A 172 7.48 -31.70 -3.98
N ASN A 173 7.12 -32.36 -2.89
CA ASN A 173 6.36 -33.60 -2.95
C ASN A 173 4.99 -33.32 -3.57
N LYS A 174 4.75 -33.89 -4.75
CA LYS A 174 3.52 -33.72 -5.54
C LYS A 174 2.25 -34.08 -4.78
N THR A 175 2.31 -35.03 -3.85
CA THR A 175 1.12 -35.49 -3.11
C THR A 175 0.81 -34.68 -1.85
N ALA A 176 1.74 -33.83 -1.42
CA ALA A 176 1.55 -33.01 -0.25
C ALA A 176 0.76 -31.73 -0.59
N THR A 177 0.08 -31.21 0.42
CA THR A 177 -0.58 -29.91 0.37
C THR A 177 0.34 -28.88 1.01
N TYR A 178 0.42 -27.70 0.40
CA TYR A 178 1.28 -26.61 0.84
C TYR A 178 0.48 -25.34 1.06
N ALA A 179 0.67 -24.69 2.20
CA ALA A 179 0.22 -23.35 2.51
C ALA A 179 1.35 -22.35 2.25
N ALA A 180 1.06 -21.36 1.41
CA ALA A 180 1.97 -20.29 1.07
C ALA A 180 1.38 -18.93 1.44
N ARG A 181 2.25 -18.02 1.88
CA ARG A 181 1.95 -16.63 2.16
C ARG A 181 3.01 -15.76 1.50
N ILE A 182 2.57 -14.70 0.83
CA ILE A 182 3.45 -13.69 0.25
C ILE A 182 3.10 -12.36 0.90
N THR A 183 4.07 -11.73 1.54
CA THR A 183 3.95 -10.44 2.22
C THR A 183 4.84 -9.41 1.54
N ILE A 184 4.31 -8.22 1.31
CA ILE A 184 5.01 -7.15 0.62
C ILE A 184 5.73 -6.30 1.67
N LEU A 185 7.04 -6.18 1.56
CA LEU A 185 7.84 -5.42 2.51
C LEU A 185 8.07 -3.96 2.05
N GLY A 186 7.62 -3.63 0.83
CA GLY A 186 7.84 -2.34 0.18
C GLY A 186 9.14 -2.27 -0.62
N SER A 187 9.44 -1.07 -1.13
CA SER A 187 10.73 -0.72 -1.71
C SER A 187 11.60 -0.04 -0.65
N GLY A 188 12.88 -0.39 -0.61
CA GLY A 188 13.84 0.24 0.30
C GLY A 188 13.92 1.75 0.09
N ALA A 189 14.28 2.44 1.18
CA ALA A 189 14.55 3.87 1.38
C ALA A 189 13.76 4.84 0.49
N GLY A 190 12.70 5.42 1.09
CA GLY A 190 11.98 6.59 0.57
C GLY A 190 10.65 6.26 -0.10
N MET A 191 9.79 7.27 -0.18
CA MET A 191 8.46 7.24 -0.79
C MET A 191 8.43 7.00 -2.31
N THR A 192 9.49 6.47 -2.92
CA THR A 192 9.42 6.08 -4.34
C THR A 192 8.44 4.92 -4.45
N ALA A 193 7.22 5.26 -4.87
CA ALA A 193 6.07 4.37 -4.81
C ALA A 193 6.32 3.12 -5.64
N SER A 194 6.74 2.05 -4.98
CA SER A 194 6.83 0.74 -5.61
C SER A 194 5.45 0.09 -5.56
N THR A 195 4.88 -0.13 -6.72
CA THR A 195 3.69 -0.95 -6.87
C THR A 195 4.12 -2.38 -7.13
N LEU A 196 3.68 -3.36 -6.33
CA LEU A 196 3.64 -4.75 -6.76
C LEU A 196 2.46 -4.94 -7.70
N GLU A 197 2.72 -5.46 -8.90
CA GLU A 197 1.70 -5.91 -9.84
C GLU A 197 1.72 -7.45 -9.92
N LEU A 198 0.89 -8.13 -9.13
CA LEU A 198 0.83 -9.59 -9.03
C LEU A 198 -0.14 -10.18 -10.07
N GLU A 199 0.40 -10.82 -11.11
CA GLU A 199 -0.42 -11.49 -12.15
C GLU A 199 -1.00 -12.81 -11.65
N GLY A 200 -0.25 -13.52 -10.81
CA GLY A 200 -0.66 -14.85 -10.34
C GLY A 200 0.53 -15.74 -10.06
N ILE A 201 0.30 -17.05 -10.06
CA ILE A 201 1.31 -18.06 -9.81
C ILE A 201 1.36 -19.09 -10.94
N TRP A 202 2.49 -19.76 -11.06
CA TRP A 202 2.67 -20.95 -11.89
C TRP A 202 2.94 -22.14 -10.98
N LEU A 203 2.15 -23.19 -11.16
CA LEU A 203 2.34 -24.49 -10.52
C LEU A 203 2.77 -25.50 -11.58
N SER A 204 3.51 -26.54 -11.22
CA SER A 204 3.77 -27.65 -12.16
C SER A 204 2.47 -28.21 -12.76
N LYS A 205 2.56 -28.77 -13.97
CA LYS A 205 1.38 -29.23 -14.71
C LYS A 205 0.49 -30.16 -13.87
N GLY A 206 -0.79 -29.78 -13.78
CA GLY A 206 -1.79 -30.48 -12.98
C GLY A 206 -1.94 -29.97 -11.55
N GLY A 207 -1.05 -29.10 -11.08
CA GLY A 207 -1.21 -28.40 -9.80
C GLY A 207 -2.38 -27.41 -9.84
N TYR A 208 -3.03 -27.23 -8.69
CA TYR A 208 -4.20 -26.36 -8.53
C TYR A 208 -4.25 -25.77 -7.11
N LEU A 209 -4.99 -24.66 -6.96
CA LEU A 209 -5.31 -24.08 -5.65
C LEU A 209 -6.45 -24.86 -4.99
N LEU A 210 -6.36 -25.04 -3.68
CA LEU A 210 -7.50 -25.47 -2.88
C LEU A 210 -8.42 -24.26 -2.64
N PRO A 211 -9.75 -24.49 -2.52
CA PRO A 211 -10.68 -23.42 -2.18
C PRO A 211 -10.24 -22.69 -0.91
N ALA A 212 -10.34 -21.36 -0.95
CA ALA A 212 -10.08 -20.54 0.21
C ALA A 212 -11.19 -20.72 1.25
N GLU A 213 -10.82 -21.17 2.44
CA GLU A 213 -11.79 -21.28 3.54
C GLU A 213 -11.85 -19.94 4.28
N PRO A 214 -13.04 -19.38 4.56
CA PRO A 214 -13.16 -18.12 5.32
C PRO A 214 -12.48 -18.18 6.69
N SER A 215 -12.41 -19.37 7.31
CA SER A 215 -11.71 -19.62 8.58
C SER A 215 -10.18 -19.45 8.49
N GLN A 216 -9.62 -19.48 7.29
CA GLN A 216 -8.19 -19.23 7.05
C GLN A 216 -7.88 -17.74 6.97
N GLN A 217 -8.89 -16.88 6.76
CA GLN A 217 -8.69 -15.45 6.70
C GLN A 217 -8.29 -14.93 8.07
N ARG A 218 -7.08 -14.40 8.16
CA ARG A 218 -6.55 -13.88 9.42
C ARG A 218 -7.07 -12.46 9.66
N PRO A 219 -7.26 -12.07 10.93
CA PRO A 219 -7.56 -10.68 11.25
C PRO A 219 -6.46 -9.77 10.72
N VAL A 220 -6.82 -8.58 10.24
CA VAL A 220 -5.85 -7.60 9.74
C VAL A 220 -5.65 -6.51 10.77
N ILE A 221 -4.40 -6.22 11.13
CA ILE A 221 -4.05 -5.05 11.93
C ILE A 221 -3.54 -3.97 10.97
N GLU A 222 -4.21 -2.82 10.94
CA GLU A 222 -3.77 -1.69 10.11
C GLU A 222 -2.94 -0.72 10.95
N PHE A 223 -1.85 -0.22 10.37
CA PHE A 223 -0.95 0.73 10.99
C PHE A 223 -0.93 2.01 10.17
N ILE A 224 -1.08 3.17 10.80
CA ILE A 224 -0.76 4.48 10.23
C ILE A 224 0.51 4.94 10.92
N SER A 225 1.63 4.88 10.20
CA SER A 225 2.94 5.01 10.83
C SER A 225 3.87 5.98 10.14
N ALA A 226 4.44 6.87 10.94
CA ALA A 226 5.49 7.79 10.51
C ALA A 226 6.88 7.12 10.43
N LEU A 227 6.98 5.83 10.76
CA LEU A 227 8.24 5.10 10.68
C LEU A 227 8.73 5.04 9.23
N SER A 228 9.91 5.60 9.02
CA SER A 228 10.65 5.44 7.78
C SER A 228 11.39 4.10 7.83
N TYR A 229 10.93 3.12 7.06
CA TYR A 229 11.63 1.87 6.83
C TYR A 229 12.72 2.10 5.78
N ALA A 230 13.98 2.19 6.19
CA ALA A 230 15.08 2.41 5.25
C ALA A 230 15.39 1.18 4.42
N SER A 231 15.20 -0.02 4.96
CA SER A 231 15.46 -1.24 4.21
C SER A 231 14.38 -2.30 4.44
N PRO A 232 14.21 -3.21 3.46
CA PRO A 232 13.33 -4.37 3.63
C PRO A 232 13.74 -5.28 4.78
N LYS A 233 15.05 -5.31 5.11
CA LYS A 233 15.54 -6.03 6.30
C LYS A 233 14.92 -5.43 7.56
N ASP A 234 14.90 -4.10 7.64
CA ASP A 234 14.26 -3.38 8.75
C ASP A 234 12.75 -3.65 8.79
N THR A 235 12.09 -3.79 7.63
CA THR A 235 10.66 -4.12 7.58
C THR A 235 10.35 -5.50 8.18
N ILE A 236 11.19 -6.51 7.97
CA ILE A 236 10.92 -7.86 8.52
C ILE A 236 11.09 -7.88 10.02
N SER A 237 12.11 -7.19 10.53
CA SER A 237 12.34 -7.02 11.96
C SER A 237 11.51 -5.88 12.56
N SER A 238 10.63 -5.26 11.79
CA SER A 238 9.81 -4.16 12.30
C SER A 238 8.75 -4.65 13.26
N PHE A 239 8.38 -3.81 14.23
CA PHE A 239 7.38 -4.19 15.23
C PHE A 239 6.01 -4.54 14.61
N PRO A 240 5.52 -3.93 13.50
CA PRO A 240 4.28 -4.38 12.88
C PRO A 240 4.36 -5.83 12.38
N THR A 241 5.48 -6.20 11.76
CA THR A 241 5.71 -7.58 11.30
C THR A 241 5.81 -8.54 12.47
N LEU A 242 6.61 -8.20 13.49
CA LEU A 242 6.79 -9.04 14.68
C LEU A 242 5.47 -9.22 15.45
N LEU A 243 4.70 -8.14 15.60
CA LEU A 243 3.37 -8.17 16.22
C LEU A 243 2.41 -9.07 15.44
N ALA A 244 2.41 -8.97 14.10
CA ALA A 244 1.56 -9.81 13.28
C ALA A 244 1.93 -11.30 13.37
N LEU A 245 3.22 -11.61 13.48
CA LEU A 245 3.69 -12.98 13.71
C LEU A 245 3.24 -13.50 15.09
N GLU A 246 3.46 -12.71 16.15
CA GLU A 246 3.07 -13.06 17.52
C GLU A 246 1.54 -13.26 17.66
N LEU A 247 0.78 -12.36 17.03
CA LEU A 247 -0.68 -12.42 17.00
C LEU A 247 -1.21 -13.27 15.84
N ASN A 248 -0.39 -14.02 15.10
CA ASN A 248 -0.85 -14.82 13.97
C ASN A 248 -1.89 -14.08 13.09
N THR A 249 -1.64 -12.80 12.82
CA THR A 249 -2.51 -11.92 12.04
C THR A 249 -1.87 -11.59 10.70
N SER A 250 -2.63 -10.94 9.85
CA SER A 250 -2.08 -10.16 8.75
C SER A 250 -2.00 -8.69 9.18
N TYR A 251 -1.24 -7.89 8.44
CA TYR A 251 -1.12 -6.47 8.74
C TYR A 251 -1.04 -5.63 7.47
N SER A 252 -1.23 -4.33 7.60
CA SER A 252 -1.00 -3.37 6.51
C SER A 252 -0.47 -2.08 7.11
N ILE A 253 0.55 -1.51 6.48
CA ILE A 253 1.17 -0.27 6.93
C ILE A 253 0.89 0.81 5.92
N VAL A 254 0.21 1.86 6.35
CA VAL A 254 0.06 3.12 5.65
C VAL A 254 1.21 4.03 6.08
N PRO A 255 2.28 4.14 5.26
CA PRO A 255 3.42 4.96 5.63
C PRO A 255 3.05 6.44 5.50
N VAL A 256 3.30 7.21 6.55
CA VAL A 256 3.07 8.66 6.64
C VAL A 256 4.33 9.41 7.08
N ALA A 257 5.51 8.85 6.79
CA ALA A 257 6.82 9.38 7.19
C ALA A 257 7.12 10.79 6.63
N ASP A 258 6.44 11.20 5.56
CA ASP A 258 6.55 12.52 4.95
C ASP A 258 5.22 13.27 4.98
N ALA A 259 4.32 12.92 5.92
CA ALA A 259 3.01 13.55 6.05
C ALA A 259 2.81 14.12 7.45
N CYS A 260 2.05 15.20 7.53
CA CYS A 260 1.80 15.91 8.79
C CYS A 260 0.32 15.94 9.14
N LEU A 261 0.05 16.04 10.44
CA LEU A 261 -1.31 16.25 10.95
C LEU A 261 -1.71 17.72 10.89
N THR A 262 -0.73 18.61 11.04
CA THR A 262 -0.89 20.06 11.13
C THR A 262 -0.25 20.77 9.94
N ASP A 263 -0.60 22.04 9.75
CA ASP A 263 -0.06 22.88 8.70
C ASP A 263 1.37 23.41 9.00
N ILE A 264 2.03 22.87 10.04
CA ILE A 264 3.39 23.29 10.44
C ILE A 264 4.46 22.86 9.44
N CYS A 265 4.15 21.86 8.62
CA CYS A 265 5.08 21.30 7.65
C CYS A 265 5.14 22.14 6.36
N SER A 266 6.22 21.96 5.62
CA SER A 266 6.49 22.71 4.38
C SER A 266 5.31 22.67 3.39
N LEU A 267 5.15 23.75 2.63
CA LEU A 267 4.15 23.82 1.57
C LEU A 267 4.32 22.67 0.57
N GLY A 268 3.28 21.86 0.38
CA GLY A 268 3.30 20.69 -0.51
C GLY A 268 3.51 19.35 0.19
N THR A 269 3.78 19.34 1.49
CA THR A 269 3.74 18.12 2.31
C THR A 269 2.30 17.60 2.37
N PRO A 270 2.03 16.31 2.03
CA PRO A 270 0.69 15.76 2.12
C PRO A 270 0.21 15.70 3.58
N SER A 271 -1.10 15.85 3.81
CA SER A 271 -1.64 15.57 5.14
C SER A 271 -1.73 14.06 5.39
N VAL A 272 -1.72 13.64 6.66
CA VAL A 272 -1.97 12.24 7.04
C VAL A 272 -3.31 11.75 6.45
N GLN A 273 -4.32 12.62 6.43
CA GLN A 273 -5.62 12.34 5.84
C GLN A 273 -5.51 12.04 4.33
N ASP A 274 -4.74 12.85 3.59
CA ASP A 274 -4.54 12.66 2.15
C ASP A 274 -3.86 11.34 1.82
N VAL A 275 -2.98 10.85 2.70
CA VAL A 275 -2.29 9.57 2.51
C VAL A 275 -3.20 8.41 2.91
N TYR A 276 -3.87 8.50 4.06
CA TYR A 276 -4.64 7.40 4.62
C TYR A 276 -5.86 7.01 3.79
N PHE A 277 -6.58 7.96 3.19
CA PHE A 277 -7.78 7.62 2.41
C PHE A 277 -7.51 7.15 0.99
N ARG A 278 -6.24 7.00 0.59
CA ARG A 278 -5.84 6.47 -0.73
C ARG A 278 -5.70 4.96 -0.72
N THR A 279 -5.97 4.36 -1.87
CA THR A 279 -5.79 2.92 -2.12
C THR A 279 -4.33 2.47 -2.12
N GLY A 280 -3.39 3.40 -2.19
CA GLY A 280 -1.96 3.14 -2.16
C GLY A 280 -1.17 4.43 -1.94
N GLN A 281 0.15 4.36 -2.12
CA GLN A 281 1.03 5.50 -1.87
C GLN A 281 0.74 6.70 -2.80
N PRO A 282 0.91 7.94 -2.30
CA PRO A 282 0.85 9.16 -3.11
C PRO A 282 1.81 9.15 -4.31
N GLY A 283 1.56 10.01 -5.31
CA GLY A 283 2.42 10.16 -6.48
C GLY A 283 2.12 9.22 -7.65
N LEU A 284 1.20 8.26 -7.50
CA LEU A 284 0.75 7.39 -8.58
C LEU A 284 -0.73 7.64 -8.89
N SER A 285 -1.02 7.98 -10.14
CA SER A 285 -2.39 8.31 -10.60
C SER A 285 -3.40 7.19 -10.35
N ARG A 286 -2.98 5.92 -10.42
CA ARG A 286 -3.85 4.76 -10.17
C ARG A 286 -4.31 4.60 -8.72
N TYR A 287 -3.60 5.21 -7.77
CA TYR A 287 -3.98 5.19 -6.34
C TYR A 287 -4.74 6.43 -5.89
N ARG A 288 -5.23 7.24 -6.84
CA ARG A 288 -6.08 8.41 -6.52
C ARG A 288 -7.48 8.03 -6.05
N LEU A 289 -7.92 6.80 -6.32
CA LEU A 289 -9.22 6.35 -5.88
C LEU A 289 -9.26 6.20 -4.36
N PRO A 290 -10.38 6.57 -3.72
CA PRO A 290 -10.57 6.38 -2.29
C PRO A 290 -10.49 4.89 -1.96
N HIS A 291 -9.79 4.57 -0.87
CA HIS A 291 -9.68 3.21 -0.39
C HIS A 291 -11.04 2.72 0.11
N ARG A 292 -11.51 1.60 -0.46
CA ARG A 292 -12.61 0.85 0.13
C ARG A 292 -12.04 0.06 1.31
N HIS A 293 -12.38 0.50 2.51
CA HIS A 293 -11.86 -0.06 3.75
C HIS A 293 -12.18 -1.56 3.85
N THR A 294 -11.14 -2.38 3.92
CA THR A 294 -11.25 -3.70 4.55
C THR A 294 -11.31 -3.47 6.06
N GLU A 295 -12.33 -3.96 6.75
CA GLU A 295 -12.48 -3.76 8.21
C GLU A 295 -11.29 -4.39 8.95
N PRO A 296 -10.36 -3.58 9.50
CA PRO A 296 -9.28 -4.13 10.29
C PRO A 296 -9.81 -4.55 11.66
N ALA A 297 -9.18 -5.56 12.27
CA ALA A 297 -9.47 -5.96 13.64
C ALA A 297 -9.01 -4.92 14.67
N ALA A 298 -7.99 -4.14 14.32
CA ALA A 298 -7.51 -3.00 15.09
C ALA A 298 -6.77 -2.02 14.18
N LEU A 299 -6.86 -0.73 14.49
CA LEU A 299 -6.08 0.33 13.86
C LEU A 299 -5.09 0.91 14.87
N LEU A 300 -3.81 0.90 14.55
CA LEU A 300 -2.73 1.46 15.38
C LEU A 300 -2.17 2.71 14.70
N MET A 301 -1.98 3.78 15.46
CA MET A 301 -1.51 5.06 14.94
C MET A 301 -0.33 5.57 15.78
N ASP A 302 0.86 5.64 15.19
CA ASP A 302 2.08 6.23 15.78
C ASP A 302 2.53 7.46 14.97
N ILE A 303 1.67 8.48 14.96
CA ILE A 303 1.85 9.70 14.16
C ILE A 303 2.04 10.94 15.04
N GLY A 304 2.53 12.02 14.42
CA GLY A 304 2.71 13.33 15.08
C GLY A 304 4.13 13.66 15.52
N ALA A 305 5.06 12.69 15.54
CA ALA A 305 6.47 12.97 15.84
C ALA A 305 7.08 14.00 14.87
N ILE A 306 6.68 13.94 13.59
CA ILE A 306 7.14 14.85 12.54
C ILE A 306 6.64 16.27 12.79
N ASP A 307 5.35 16.44 13.13
CA ASP A 307 4.77 17.74 13.47
C ASP A 307 5.53 18.43 14.61
N PHE A 308 5.78 17.69 15.70
CA PHE A 308 6.54 18.22 16.83
C PHE A 308 8.01 18.50 16.48
N HIS A 309 8.61 17.67 15.62
CA HIS A 309 9.98 17.89 15.16
C HIS A 309 10.09 19.21 14.38
N HIS A 310 9.20 19.45 13.41
CA HIS A 310 9.16 20.71 12.67
C HIS A 310 8.86 21.90 13.56
N PHE A 311 7.91 21.76 14.48
CA PHE A 311 7.58 22.83 15.43
C PHE A 311 8.79 23.23 16.30
N LEU A 312 9.49 22.25 16.88
CA LEU A 312 10.66 22.48 17.74
C LEU A 312 11.89 22.98 16.97
N GLN A 313 12.00 22.66 15.69
CA GLN A 313 13.05 23.22 14.83
C GLN A 313 12.77 24.68 14.47
N ALA A 314 11.51 25.02 14.18
CA ALA A 314 11.10 26.38 13.83
C ALA A 314 11.10 27.32 15.05
N ASN A 315 10.75 26.80 16.22
CA ASN A 315 10.60 27.57 17.45
C ASN A 315 11.58 27.07 18.52
N SER A 316 12.67 27.81 18.72
CA SER A 316 13.65 27.50 19.77
C SER A 316 13.22 27.95 21.17
N ALA A 317 12.22 28.84 21.26
CA ALA A 317 11.64 29.31 22.52
C ALA A 317 10.41 28.46 22.93
N GLU A 318 10.12 28.39 24.23
CA GLU A 318 8.96 27.65 24.77
C GLU A 318 7.62 28.34 24.48
N ASP A 319 7.66 29.55 23.94
CA ASP A 319 6.48 30.33 23.57
C ASP A 319 5.68 29.61 22.48
N GLY A 320 4.37 29.47 22.70
CA GLY A 320 3.45 28.88 21.71
C GLY A 320 3.34 27.35 21.74
N ILE A 321 4.02 26.64 22.64
CA ILE A 321 3.87 25.17 22.79
C ILE A 321 2.40 24.80 23.02
N ASP A 322 1.71 25.45 23.96
CA ASP A 322 0.31 25.11 24.26
C ASP A 322 -0.61 25.41 23.06
N GLN A 323 -0.39 26.51 22.34
CA GLN A 323 -1.15 26.83 21.13
C GLN A 323 -0.93 25.79 20.02
N PHE A 324 0.31 25.33 19.85
CA PHE A 324 0.63 24.26 18.91
C PHE A 324 -0.02 22.94 19.31
N VAL A 325 0.06 22.56 20.59
CA VAL A 325 -0.58 21.36 21.13
C VAL A 325 -2.10 21.40 20.91
N ASP A 326 -2.76 22.53 21.16
CA ASP A 326 -4.19 22.68 20.89
C ASP A 326 -4.53 22.49 19.41
N GLY A 327 -3.71 23.04 18.51
CA GLY A 327 -3.85 22.85 17.07
C GLY A 327 -3.67 21.38 16.66
N PHE A 328 -2.62 20.74 17.18
CA PHE A 328 -2.34 19.32 16.99
C PHE A 328 -3.49 18.43 17.45
N VAL A 329 -4.01 18.66 18.67
CA VAL A 329 -5.14 17.91 19.23
C VAL A 329 -6.36 18.01 18.31
N LYS A 330 -6.71 19.22 17.85
CA LYS A 330 -7.83 19.43 16.93
C LYS A 330 -7.66 18.67 15.62
N SER A 331 -6.47 18.73 15.02
CA SER A 331 -6.17 18.00 13.78
C SER A 331 -6.25 16.49 13.96
N TYR A 332 -5.68 15.95 15.05
CA TYR A 332 -5.70 14.50 15.30
C TYR A 332 -7.14 14.01 15.55
N VAL A 333 -7.92 14.71 16.39
CA VAL A 333 -9.35 14.41 16.62
C VAL A 333 -10.13 14.40 15.30
N LYS A 334 -9.87 15.37 14.40
CA LYS A 334 -10.49 15.42 13.07
C LYS A 334 -10.15 14.19 12.23
N VAL A 335 -8.90 13.74 12.23
CA VAL A 335 -8.49 12.53 11.49
C VAL A 335 -9.22 11.30 12.02
N VAL A 336 -9.22 11.08 13.34
CA VAL A 336 -9.91 9.93 13.95
C VAL A 336 -11.41 9.95 13.62
N ARG A 337 -12.08 11.09 13.74
CA ARG A 337 -13.50 11.24 13.36
C ARG A 337 -13.75 10.93 11.89
N THR A 338 -12.86 11.35 11.00
CA THR A 338 -12.97 11.04 9.57
C THR A 338 -12.82 9.55 9.30
N ILE A 339 -11.91 8.88 10.03
CA ILE A 339 -11.75 7.42 9.95
C ILE A 339 -13.04 6.75 10.41
N ARG A 340 -13.61 7.18 11.55
CA ARG A 340 -14.91 6.68 12.05
C ARG A 340 -15.99 6.82 10.99
N SER A 341 -16.19 8.01 10.42
CA SER A 341 -17.25 8.24 9.43
C SER A 341 -17.09 7.35 8.21
N ALA A 342 -15.87 7.21 7.69
CA ALA A 342 -15.59 6.36 6.53
C ALA A 342 -15.84 4.87 6.81
N THR A 343 -15.58 4.39 8.04
CA THR A 343 -15.89 3.00 8.42
C THR A 343 -17.39 2.74 8.61
N HIS A 344 -18.16 3.72 9.07
CA HIS A 344 -19.61 3.57 9.26
C HIS A 344 -20.40 3.56 7.96
N GLU A 345 -20.05 4.43 7.00
CA GLU A 345 -20.68 4.45 5.66
C GLU A 345 -20.54 3.11 4.93
N TYR A 346 -19.50 2.33 5.23
CA TYR A 346 -19.30 1.02 4.64
C TYR A 346 -20.30 -0.03 5.17
N GLN A 347 -20.60 -0.01 6.48
CA GLN A 347 -21.48 -1.01 7.09
C GLN A 347 -22.95 -0.87 6.69
N SER A 348 -23.43 0.34 6.41
CA SER A 348 -24.81 0.58 5.98
C SER A 348 -25.07 0.05 4.55
N VAL A 349 -24.12 0.20 3.63
CA VAL A 349 -24.28 -0.22 2.22
C VAL A 349 -24.34 -1.75 2.07
N PHE A 350 -23.65 -2.51 2.94
CA PHE A 350 -23.70 -3.97 2.91
C PHE A 350 -24.97 -4.55 3.55
N ALA A 351 -25.61 -3.84 4.48
CA ALA A 351 -26.89 -4.27 5.07
C ALA A 351 -28.05 -4.20 4.06
N GLU A 352 -27.98 -3.31 3.05
CA GLU A 352 -29.04 -3.13 2.04
C GLU A 352 -29.09 -4.23 0.96
N HIS A 353 -28.08 -5.10 0.85
CA HIS A 353 -28.05 -6.14 -0.21
C HIS A 353 -28.66 -7.48 0.19
N THR A 354 -29.24 -7.58 1.39
CA THR A 354 -30.03 -8.74 1.81
C THR A 354 -31.53 -8.42 1.75
N GLN A 355 -32.16 -8.96 0.69
CA GLN A 355 -33.60 -9.19 0.46
C GLN A 355 -34.32 -8.23 -0.49
N ASN A 356 -34.98 -8.86 -1.47
CA ASN A 356 -35.79 -8.27 -2.53
C ASN A 356 -36.94 -7.43 -1.97
N GLY A 357 -36.82 -6.12 -2.09
CA GLY A 357 -37.86 -5.15 -1.80
C GLY A 357 -37.17 -3.82 -1.54
N VAL A 358 -37.45 -2.80 -2.35
CA VAL A 358 -37.00 -1.43 -2.07
C VAL A 358 -37.80 -0.95 -0.86
N ASP A 359 -37.34 -1.33 0.32
CA ASP A 359 -37.84 -0.79 1.58
C ASP A 359 -37.12 0.54 1.81
N LEU A 360 -37.81 1.63 1.50
CA LEU A 360 -37.32 2.99 1.72
C LEU A 360 -36.99 3.24 3.21
N ASP A 361 -37.53 2.45 4.14
CA ASP A 361 -37.21 2.52 5.56
C ASP A 361 -35.95 1.69 5.94
N ALA A 362 -35.53 0.71 5.12
CA ALA A 362 -34.30 -0.05 5.35
C ALA A 362 -33.03 0.75 5.01
N SER A 363 -33.14 1.77 4.15
CA SER A 363 -32.06 2.75 3.91
C SER A 363 -31.72 3.61 5.13
N TYR A 364 -32.55 3.51 6.17
CA TYR A 364 -32.39 4.16 7.48
C TYR A 364 -32.27 3.13 8.62
N ALA A 365 -31.80 1.91 8.34
CA ALA A 365 -31.19 1.12 9.39
C ALA A 365 -29.91 1.83 9.86
N TYR A 366 -30.09 2.88 10.68
CA TYR A 366 -29.06 3.48 11.49
C TYR A 366 -28.50 2.30 12.29
N ASN A 367 -27.35 1.80 11.87
CA ASN A 367 -26.64 0.78 12.61
C ASN A 367 -26.30 1.44 13.94
N SER A 368 -27.19 1.23 14.91
CA SER A 368 -26.95 1.32 16.35
C SER A 368 -25.96 0.24 16.80
N ALA A 369 -25.27 -0.40 15.85
CA ALA A 369 -24.10 -1.21 16.09
C ALA A 369 -23.01 -0.28 16.68
N PRO A 370 -22.45 -0.63 17.85
CA PRO A 370 -21.41 0.16 18.49
C PRO A 370 -20.27 0.40 17.51
N ILE A 371 -19.54 1.51 17.68
CA ILE A 371 -18.27 1.72 16.97
C ILE A 371 -17.38 0.49 17.24
N LEU A 372 -17.25 -0.41 16.25
CA LEU A 372 -16.60 -1.70 16.46
C LEU A 372 -15.09 -1.65 16.27
N LEU A 373 -14.56 -0.72 15.45
CA LEU A 373 -13.14 -0.68 15.17
C LEU A 373 -12.35 -0.16 16.40
N PRO A 374 -11.49 -0.97 17.03
CA PRO A 374 -10.62 -0.47 18.09
C PRO A 374 -9.51 0.39 17.48
N ILE A 375 -9.40 1.64 17.94
CA ILE A 375 -8.33 2.56 17.51
C ILE A 375 -7.37 2.76 18.68
N PHE A 376 -6.09 2.45 18.46
CA PHE A 376 -5.02 2.62 19.44
C PHE A 376 -4.09 3.73 19.00
N LEU A 377 -4.04 4.80 19.78
CA LEU A 377 -3.08 5.90 19.57
C LEU A 377 -1.84 5.59 20.39
N LEU A 378 -0.70 5.42 19.71
CA LEU A 378 0.59 5.16 20.33
C LEU A 378 1.34 6.48 20.49
N THR A 379 1.92 6.73 21.67
CA THR A 379 2.94 7.78 21.78
C THR A 379 4.13 7.39 20.89
N PRO A 380 4.51 8.19 19.87
CA PRO A 380 5.59 7.81 18.96
C PRO A 380 6.90 7.51 19.69
N PHE A 381 7.60 6.47 19.23
CA PHE A 381 8.86 6.04 19.82
C PHE A 381 9.96 7.05 19.50
N THR A 382 10.39 7.81 20.51
CA THR A 382 11.44 8.83 20.35
C THR A 382 12.53 8.61 21.40
N PRO A 383 13.81 8.87 21.07
CA PRO A 383 14.91 8.71 22.02
C PRO A 383 14.96 9.82 23.08
N THR A 384 14.19 10.90 22.92
CA THR A 384 14.25 12.09 23.78
C THR A 384 13.03 12.18 24.71
N GLY A 385 13.27 12.02 26.03
CA GLY A 385 12.19 12.04 27.02
C GLY A 385 11.41 13.36 27.13
N ARG A 386 11.92 14.50 26.63
CA ARG A 386 11.14 15.75 26.54
C ARG A 386 10.07 15.66 25.45
N LEU A 387 10.45 15.22 24.25
CA LEU A 387 9.53 15.08 23.12
C LEU A 387 8.47 14.01 23.41
N GLN A 388 8.88 12.89 23.99
CA GLN A 388 7.98 11.82 24.40
C GLN A 388 6.91 12.30 25.38
N ARG A 389 7.28 13.09 26.41
CA ARG A 389 6.32 13.65 27.37
C ARG A 389 5.34 14.64 26.73
N LEU A 390 5.82 15.49 25.82
CA LEU A 390 4.96 16.43 25.10
C LEU A 390 3.97 15.70 24.18
N LEU A 391 4.44 14.71 23.43
CA LEU A 391 3.60 13.85 22.61
C LEU A 391 2.58 13.08 23.45
N GLY A 392 3.02 12.50 24.57
CA GLY A 392 2.15 11.77 25.50
C GLY A 392 1.02 12.65 26.05
N ARG A 393 1.35 13.88 26.49
CA ARG A 393 0.34 14.87 26.93
C ARG A 393 -0.65 15.16 25.79
N ALA A 394 -0.16 15.48 24.60
CA ALA A 394 -1.00 15.83 23.47
C ALA A 394 -1.92 14.66 23.05
N ILE A 395 -1.41 13.43 23.00
CA ILE A 395 -2.20 12.24 22.63
C ILE A 395 -3.21 11.89 23.72
N SER A 396 -2.84 12.03 25.00
CA SER A 396 -3.79 11.90 26.10
C SER A 396 -4.94 12.91 25.97
N ASP A 397 -4.64 14.17 25.60
CA ASP A 397 -5.65 15.20 25.38
C ASP A 397 -6.54 14.88 24.16
N VAL A 398 -5.99 14.27 23.09
CA VAL A 398 -6.77 13.75 21.94
C VAL A 398 -7.77 12.69 22.40
N VAL A 399 -7.31 11.67 23.13
CA VAL A 399 -8.18 10.57 23.58
C VAL A 399 -9.24 11.07 24.57
N ARG A 400 -8.88 11.96 25.49
CA ARG A 400 -9.85 12.60 26.38
C ARG A 400 -10.92 13.34 25.58
N THR A 401 -10.51 14.16 24.63
CA THR A 401 -11.44 14.93 23.78
C THR A 401 -12.38 14.01 22.98
N LEU A 402 -11.86 12.91 22.43
CA LEU A 402 -12.66 11.92 21.70
C LEU A 402 -13.67 11.20 22.61
N ARG A 403 -13.26 10.84 23.83
CA ARG A 403 -14.12 10.17 24.82
C ARG A 403 -15.19 11.10 25.38
N ASP A 404 -14.86 12.36 25.64
CA ASP A 404 -15.83 13.38 26.04
C ASP A 404 -16.90 13.60 24.96
N GLN A 405 -16.60 13.23 23.71
CA GLN A 405 -17.50 13.27 22.55
C GLN A 405 -18.15 11.91 22.25
N GLY A 406 -17.94 10.90 23.09
CA GLY A 406 -18.57 9.58 22.98
C GLY A 406 -17.79 8.50 22.23
N ASP A 407 -16.58 8.77 21.70
CA ASP A 407 -15.74 7.71 21.10
C ASP A 407 -15.00 6.95 22.21
N LEU A 408 -15.64 5.88 22.69
CA LEU A 408 -15.09 5.00 23.73
C LEU A 408 -14.14 3.93 23.18
N ALA A 409 -14.17 3.68 21.87
CA ALA A 409 -13.35 2.66 21.20
C ALA A 409 -11.94 3.16 20.84
N THR A 410 -11.64 4.43 21.12
CA THR A 410 -10.30 4.99 20.98
C THR A 410 -9.55 4.95 22.32
N THR A 411 -8.36 4.35 22.31
CA THR A 411 -7.51 4.15 23.48
C THR A 411 -6.11 4.67 23.24
N TRP A 412 -5.54 5.33 24.24
CA TRP A 412 -4.14 5.72 24.25
C TRP A 412 -3.31 4.59 24.86
N ILE A 413 -2.22 4.22 24.19
CA ILE A 413 -1.18 3.35 24.74
C ILE A 413 0.03 4.25 25.00
N ASP A 414 0.29 4.49 26.28
CA ASP A 414 1.47 5.21 26.72
C ASP A 414 2.71 4.33 26.58
N THR A 415 3.69 4.82 25.82
CA THR A 415 4.94 4.12 25.52
C THR A 415 6.11 4.60 26.38
N ASP A 416 5.85 5.49 27.35
CA ASP A 416 6.87 5.97 28.27
C ASP A 416 7.54 4.84 29.04
N GLY A 417 8.87 4.90 29.14
CA GLY A 417 9.68 3.90 29.81
C GLY A 417 9.80 2.53 29.11
N TRP A 418 9.18 2.30 27.94
CA TRP A 418 9.27 1.01 27.24
C TRP A 418 10.65 0.76 26.63
N LEU A 419 11.33 1.82 26.23
CA LEU A 419 12.57 1.76 25.46
C LEU A 419 13.69 2.52 26.18
N ALA A 420 14.88 1.95 26.13
CA ALA A 420 16.11 2.59 26.57
C ALA A 420 16.88 3.16 25.38
N GLU A 421 17.90 4.00 25.64
CA GLU A 421 18.75 4.56 24.59
C GLU A 421 19.40 3.48 23.70
N ALA A 422 19.77 2.34 24.29
CA ALA A 422 20.35 1.19 23.58
C ALA A 422 19.38 0.50 22.61
N ASP A 423 18.08 0.75 22.70
CA ASP A 423 17.06 0.23 21.80
C ASP A 423 16.92 1.06 20.52
N PHE A 424 17.78 2.07 20.35
CA PHE A 424 17.84 2.88 19.14
C PHE A 424 19.21 2.77 18.47
N THR A 425 19.21 2.68 17.14
CA THR A 425 20.41 2.77 16.31
C THR A 425 20.51 4.15 15.66
N ARG A 426 21.74 4.62 15.46
CA ARG A 426 21.98 5.82 14.67
C ARG A 426 21.92 5.46 13.19
N ASP A 427 21.08 6.14 12.43
CA ASP A 427 21.10 5.97 10.99
C ASP A 427 22.38 6.61 10.43
N SER A 428 23.29 5.79 9.91
CA SER A 428 24.53 6.26 9.28
C SER A 428 24.29 6.95 7.93
N THR A 429 23.08 6.80 7.36
CA THR A 429 22.71 7.32 6.04
C THR A 429 21.83 8.57 6.09
N ALA A 430 21.28 8.93 7.24
CA ALA A 430 20.50 10.15 7.40
C ALA A 430 21.39 11.31 7.83
N ASP A 431 21.51 12.33 6.98
CA ASP A 431 22.27 13.57 7.24
C ASP A 431 21.83 14.34 8.51
N GLN A 432 20.72 13.95 9.14
CA GLN A 432 20.12 14.67 10.28
C GLN A 432 20.19 13.93 11.63
N GLY A 433 20.95 12.83 11.75
CA GLY A 433 21.16 12.18 13.05
C GLY A 433 19.87 11.63 13.68
N THR A 434 18.86 11.34 12.87
CA THR A 434 17.65 10.65 13.30
C THR A 434 18.01 9.26 13.82
N ARG A 435 17.57 8.95 15.03
CA ARG A 435 17.73 7.63 15.61
C ARG A 435 16.52 6.78 15.24
N ARG A 436 16.76 5.56 14.80
CA ARG A 436 15.72 4.57 14.48
C ARG A 436 15.66 3.53 15.58
N LEU A 437 14.55 2.79 15.66
CA LEU A 437 14.48 1.61 16.51
C LEU A 437 15.50 0.57 16.03
N ALA A 438 16.25 0.04 16.99
CA ALA A 438 17.05 -1.16 16.80
C ALA A 438 16.13 -2.38 16.69
N GLU A 439 16.66 -3.51 16.21
CA GLU A 439 15.94 -4.79 16.20
C GLU A 439 15.43 -5.17 17.61
N SER A 440 16.24 -4.97 18.65
CA SER A 440 15.81 -5.19 20.05
C SER A 440 14.66 -4.27 20.47
N GLY A 441 14.67 -3.02 20.00
CA GLY A 441 13.60 -2.06 20.24
C GLY A 441 12.30 -2.49 19.56
N HIS A 442 12.36 -2.90 18.30
CA HIS A 442 11.19 -3.42 17.60
C HIS A 442 10.58 -4.66 18.27
N LEU A 443 11.42 -5.59 18.76
CA LEU A 443 10.95 -6.77 19.49
C LEU A 443 10.24 -6.40 20.79
N LYS A 444 10.82 -5.49 21.59
CA LYS A 444 10.19 -4.99 22.82
C LYS A 444 8.85 -4.33 22.55
N VAL A 445 8.81 -3.43 21.55
CA VAL A 445 7.58 -2.74 21.15
C VAL A 445 6.50 -3.74 20.74
N ALA A 446 6.83 -4.72 19.90
CA ALA A 446 5.87 -5.72 19.45
C ALA A 446 5.27 -6.49 20.64
N SER A 447 6.11 -6.92 21.58
CA SER A 447 5.67 -7.65 22.77
C SER A 447 4.81 -6.81 23.71
N HIS A 448 5.13 -5.53 23.90
CA HIS A 448 4.28 -4.65 24.72
C HIS A 448 2.94 -4.37 24.05
N ILE A 449 2.93 -4.05 22.74
CA ILE A 449 1.69 -3.81 22.01
C ILE A 449 0.81 -5.07 21.98
N SER A 450 1.40 -6.26 21.80
CA SER A 450 0.65 -7.52 21.75
C SER A 450 -0.19 -7.71 23.01
N ALA A 451 0.35 -7.38 24.18
CA ALA A 451 -0.37 -7.45 25.45
C ALA A 451 -1.60 -6.51 25.48
N HIS A 452 -1.49 -5.31 24.91
CA HIS A 452 -2.58 -4.33 24.89
C HIS A 452 -3.69 -4.67 23.90
N ILE A 453 -3.35 -5.11 22.70
CA ILE A 453 -4.33 -5.23 21.60
C ILE A 453 -4.89 -6.64 21.43
N CYS A 454 -4.25 -7.66 22.03
CA CYS A 454 -4.68 -9.05 21.85
C CYS A 454 -6.18 -9.27 22.13
N PRO A 455 -6.79 -8.71 23.20
CA PRO A 455 -8.22 -8.92 23.47
C PRO A 455 -9.13 -8.53 22.31
N SER A 456 -8.78 -7.42 21.64
CA SER A 456 -9.49 -6.90 20.47
C SER A 456 -9.29 -7.76 19.21
N VAL A 457 -8.19 -8.51 19.12
CA VAL A 457 -7.79 -9.21 17.90
C VAL A 457 -8.10 -10.71 17.92
N LYS A 458 -7.92 -11.39 19.07
CA LYS A 458 -8.04 -12.86 19.18
C LYS A 458 -9.16 -13.33 20.12
N GLY A 459 -9.68 -12.48 21.00
CA GLY A 459 -10.65 -12.84 22.04
C GLY A 459 -10.15 -13.81 23.13
N LYS A 460 -9.11 -14.63 22.86
CA LYS A 460 -8.45 -15.53 23.81
C LYS A 460 -6.98 -15.17 23.93
N CYS A 461 -6.65 -14.43 24.99
CA CYS A 461 -5.30 -13.92 25.24
C CYS A 461 -4.79 -14.47 26.58
N PRO A 462 -3.56 -15.03 26.62
CA PRO A 462 -3.05 -15.71 27.81
C PRO A 462 -2.86 -14.76 29.02
N PHE A 463 -2.75 -13.45 28.80
CA PHE A 463 -2.24 -12.54 29.82
C PHE A 463 -3.22 -11.53 30.42
N GLN A 464 -4.50 -11.46 30.02
CA GLN A 464 -5.45 -10.53 30.67
C GLN A 464 -6.93 -10.93 30.53
N LYS A 465 -7.64 -11.04 31.66
CA LYS A 465 -9.08 -10.74 31.73
C LYS A 465 -9.20 -9.22 31.82
N HIS A 466 -9.45 -8.55 30.70
CA HIS A 466 -9.97 -7.18 30.75
C HIS A 466 -11.48 -7.22 30.75
N ASP A 467 -12.10 -6.26 31.44
CA ASP A 467 -13.53 -6.05 31.41
C ASP A 467 -13.96 -5.87 29.95
N THR A 468 -14.89 -6.72 29.51
CA THR A 468 -15.45 -6.71 28.16
C THR A 468 -15.93 -5.30 27.84
N TYR A 469 -15.50 -4.74 26.70
CA TYR A 469 -15.90 -3.42 26.25
C TYR A 469 -17.44 -3.26 26.28
N GLN A 470 -17.94 -2.38 27.16
CA GLN A 470 -19.36 -2.01 27.27
C GLN A 470 -19.59 -0.57 26.76
N GLY A 471 -18.90 -0.17 25.68
CA GLY A 471 -19.05 1.20 25.17
C GLY A 471 -20.45 1.46 24.61
N GLN A 472 -21.05 2.59 25.00
CA GLN A 472 -22.28 3.12 24.39
C GLN A 472 -22.00 3.72 23.00
N LEU A 473 -23.07 3.81 22.21
CA LEU A 473 -23.11 4.25 20.81
C LEU A 473 -22.60 5.69 20.65
N TYR A 474 -21.65 5.90 19.74
CA TYR A 474 -21.32 7.24 19.26
C TYR A 474 -22.36 7.68 18.24
N VAL A 475 -23.05 8.78 18.54
CA VAL A 475 -23.91 9.48 17.58
C VAL A 475 -23.09 10.69 17.09
N PRO A 476 -22.63 10.72 15.83
CA PRO A 476 -21.99 11.91 15.28
C PRO A 476 -22.95 13.10 15.41
N ASP A 477 -22.41 14.25 15.79
CA ASP A 477 -23.11 15.54 16.00
C ASP A 477 -24.40 15.69 15.17
N GLU A 478 -25.56 15.66 15.86
CA GLU A 478 -26.90 15.55 15.27
C GLU A 478 -27.20 16.65 14.23
N ALA A 479 -26.54 17.81 14.35
CA ALA A 479 -26.77 18.97 13.50
C ALA A 479 -26.18 18.82 12.08
N GLY A 480 -25.07 18.10 11.90
CA GLY A 480 -24.39 17.96 10.61
C GLY A 480 -24.90 16.78 9.79
N LEU A 481 -25.11 15.64 10.46
CA LEU A 481 -25.56 14.41 9.81
C LEU A 481 -27.04 14.50 9.41
N GLY A 482 -27.89 15.09 10.25
CA GLY A 482 -29.31 15.31 9.92
C GLY A 482 -29.47 16.12 8.63
N LYS A 483 -28.64 17.16 8.46
CA LYS A 483 -28.65 17.99 7.25
C LYS A 483 -28.17 17.23 6.01
N MET A 484 -27.08 16.48 6.09
CA MET A 484 -26.61 15.65 4.97
C MET A 484 -27.62 14.57 4.58
N LEU A 485 -28.27 13.95 5.57
CA LEU A 485 -29.30 12.94 5.35
C LEU A 485 -30.55 13.54 4.71
N GLU A 486 -30.98 14.74 5.13
CA GLU A 486 -32.06 15.46 4.46
C GLU A 486 -31.70 15.84 3.01
N GLU A 487 -30.50 16.35 2.76
CA GLU A 487 -30.04 16.69 1.42
C GLU A 487 -29.99 15.45 0.51
N ARG A 488 -29.53 14.31 1.03
CA ARG A 488 -29.54 13.03 0.31
C ARG A 488 -30.97 12.51 0.08
N LYS A 489 -31.86 12.64 1.06
CA LYS A 489 -33.29 12.29 0.95
C LYS A 489 -33.95 13.07 -0.18
N VAL A 490 -33.72 14.38 -0.22
CA VAL A 490 -34.24 15.25 -1.28
C VAL A 490 -33.68 14.82 -2.64
N MET A 491 -32.39 14.47 -2.73
CA MET A 491 -31.75 14.01 -3.97
C MET A 491 -32.33 12.68 -4.47
N LEU A 492 -32.52 11.70 -3.58
CA LEU A 492 -33.08 10.39 -3.95
C LEU A 492 -34.56 10.50 -4.33
N ILE A 493 -35.34 11.32 -3.63
CA ILE A 493 -36.73 11.61 -4.00
C ILE A 493 -36.79 12.24 -5.40
N LYS A 494 -35.96 13.26 -5.66
CA LYS A 494 -35.83 13.90 -6.98
C LYS A 494 -35.53 12.88 -8.08
N GLN A 495 -34.58 11.99 -7.83
CA GLN A 495 -34.19 10.94 -8.78
C GLN A 495 -35.30 9.91 -9.03
N ALA A 496 -36.05 9.53 -7.99
CA ALA A 496 -37.16 8.58 -8.09
C ALA A 496 -38.38 9.14 -8.85
N ILE A 497 -38.62 10.45 -8.75
CA ILE A 497 -39.73 11.13 -9.43
C ILE A 497 -39.33 11.80 -10.75
N GLY A 498 -38.10 11.57 -11.24
CA GLY A 498 -37.61 12.10 -12.52
C GLY A 498 -37.42 13.62 -12.56
N LEU A 499 -37.24 14.26 -11.41
CA LEU A 499 -36.90 15.68 -11.31
C LEU A 499 -35.37 15.82 -11.20
N SER A 500 -34.73 16.38 -12.22
CA SER A 500 -33.30 16.76 -12.19
C SER A 500 -33.07 18.03 -11.38
#